data_AF-A0A662XTE3-F1
#
_entry.id   AF-A0A662XTE3-F1
#
_cell.length_a   1.000
_cell.length_b   1.000
_cell.length_c   1.000
_cell.angle_alpha   90.00
_cell.angle_beta   90.00
_cell.angle_gamma   90.00
#
_symmetry.space_group_name_H-M   'P 1'
#
loop_
_entity.id
_entity.type
_entity.pdbx_description
1 polymer ?
#
loop_
_entity_poly.entity_id
_entity_poly.type
_entity_poly.pdbx_seq_one_letter_code
_entity_poly.pdbx_strand_id
1 'polypeptide(L)'
;GYYCQPWNDNYYQCIQPPSQCSSQATDTDYYGNDIQTVYVSLPSLCCDACASTSGCKAYTYINNNPGQPVCYLKSAAGTASTLIGAVSGKLN
;
A
#
# COMPACT_ATOMS: atom_id res chain seq x y z
N GLY A 1 -14.00 6.49 5.86
CA GLY A 1 -13.77 5.19 6.53
C GLY A 1 -12.44 5.23 7.25
N TYR A 2 -12.13 4.25 8.09
CA TYR A 2 -10.80 4.07 8.67
C TYR A 2 -10.17 2.81 8.07
N TYR A 3 -8.85 2.77 7.97
CA TYR A 3 -8.10 1.55 7.68
C TYR A 3 -7.01 1.38 8.73
N CYS A 4 -6.56 0.14 8.94
CA CYS A 4 -5.58 -0.14 9.97
C CYS A 4 -4.22 -0.37 9.31
N GLN A 5 -3.27 0.54 9.54
CA GLN A 5 -1.91 0.39 9.05
C GLN A 5 -1.11 -0.51 10.00
N PRO A 6 -0.34 -1.48 9.51
CA PRO A 6 0.55 -2.32 10.30
C PRO A 6 1.86 -1.57 10.59
N TRP A 7 2.23 -1.50 11.86
CA TRP A 7 3.55 -1.07 12.34
C TRP A 7 4.49 -2.25 12.59
N ASN A 8 3.91 -3.40 12.92
CA ASN A 8 4.53 -4.73 12.97
C ASN A 8 3.42 -5.79 12.88
N ASP A 9 3.77 -7.07 12.86
CA ASP A 9 2.81 -8.17 12.67
C ASP A 9 1.69 -8.22 13.72
N ASN A 10 1.89 -7.61 14.90
CA ASN A 10 0.95 -7.63 16.02
C ASN A 10 0.40 -6.24 16.41
N TYR A 11 0.82 -5.17 15.74
CA TYR A 11 0.45 -3.81 16.10
C TYR A 11 -0.05 -3.03 14.88
N TYR A 12 -1.33 -2.68 14.94
CA TYR A 12 -2.02 -1.93 13.90
C TYR A 12 -2.53 -0.62 14.47
N GLN A 13 -2.43 0.45 13.69
CA GLN A 13 -3.04 1.73 14.02
C GLN A 13 -4.09 2.07 12.99
N CYS A 14 -5.34 2.25 13.44
CA CYS A 14 -6.42 2.63 12.55
C CYS A 14 -6.44 4.15 12.37
N ILE A 15 -6.24 4.59 11.13
CA ILE A 15 -6.15 5.99 10.75
C ILE A 15 -7.05 6.29 9.55
N GLN A 16 -7.20 7.57 9.23
CA GLN A 16 -7.93 7.98 8.02
C GLN A 16 -7.09 7.66 6.77
N PRO A 17 -7.72 7.15 5.69
CA PRO A 17 -7.04 6.93 4.43
C PRO A 17 -6.60 8.27 3.81
N PRO A 18 -5.47 8.28 3.07
CA PRO A 18 -5.07 9.45 2.30
C PRO A 18 -6.17 9.81 1.29
N SER A 19 -6.35 11.11 1.04
CA SER A 19 -7.46 11.62 0.20
C SER A 19 -7.46 11.05 -1.21
N GLN A 20 -6.27 10.84 -1.80
CA GLN A 20 -6.10 10.30 -3.15
C GLN A 20 -6.25 8.78 -3.23
N CYS A 21 -6.13 8.06 -2.10
CA CYS A 21 -6.31 6.61 -2.05
C CYS A 21 -7.26 6.25 -0.93
N SER A 22 -8.53 6.60 -1.15
CA SER A 22 -9.60 6.46 -0.16
C SER A 22 -9.93 5.00 0.16
N SER A 23 -9.65 4.09 -0.78
CA SER A 23 -9.83 2.65 -0.63
C SER A 23 -8.50 1.99 -0.24
N GLN A 24 -8.39 1.66 1.04
CA GLN A 24 -7.26 0.94 1.64
C GLN A 24 -7.71 -0.44 2.07
N ALA A 25 -6.92 -1.45 1.75
CA ALA A 25 -7.13 -2.84 2.12
C ALA A 25 -5.98 -3.27 3.04
N THR A 26 -6.28 -3.43 4.33
CA THR A 26 -5.34 -3.97 5.33
C THR A 26 -5.14 -5.46 5.11
N ASP A 27 -3.92 -5.93 5.40
CA ASP A 27 -3.47 -7.32 5.24
C ASP A 27 -3.71 -7.89 3.84
N THR A 28 -3.58 -7.02 2.84
CA THR A 28 -3.85 -7.33 1.44
C THR A 28 -2.65 -6.94 0.59
N ASP A 29 -2.30 -7.82 -0.34
CA ASP A 29 -1.41 -7.55 -1.48
C ASP A 29 -2.20 -7.65 -2.80
N TYR A 30 -2.01 -6.67 -3.69
CA TYR A 30 -2.44 -6.77 -5.07
C TYR A 30 -1.33 -7.39 -5.92
N TYR A 31 -1.37 -8.69 -6.16
CA TYR A 31 -0.29 -9.39 -6.84
C TYR A 31 -0.07 -8.90 -8.29
N GLY A 32 1.20 -8.67 -8.65
CA GLY A 32 1.63 -8.27 -9.99
C GLY A 32 1.34 -6.81 -10.38
N ASN A 33 1.47 -6.51 -11.68
CA ASN A 33 1.31 -5.19 -12.29
C ASN A 33 2.26 -4.11 -11.75
N ASP A 34 3.38 -4.50 -11.16
CA ASP A 34 4.39 -3.62 -10.60
C ASP A 34 5.06 -2.77 -11.70
N ILE A 35 5.02 -1.45 -11.54
CA ILE A 35 5.68 -0.50 -12.44
C ILE A 35 6.91 0.13 -11.81
N GLN A 36 6.92 0.27 -10.47
CA GLN A 36 8.02 0.87 -9.75
C GLN A 36 8.00 0.44 -8.28
N THR A 37 9.18 0.25 -7.70
CA THR A 37 9.34 0.02 -6.27
C THR A 37 9.92 1.26 -5.61
N VAL A 38 9.31 1.71 -4.52
CA VAL A 38 9.81 2.81 -3.70
C VAL A 38 9.92 2.36 -2.24
N TYR A 39 10.84 2.96 -1.50
CA TYR A 39 11.07 2.63 -0.09
C TYR A 39 10.60 3.82 0.74
N VAL A 40 9.44 3.67 1.37
CA VAL A 40 8.79 4.70 2.17
C VAL A 40 8.33 4.05 3.47
N SER A 41 8.22 4.83 4.54
CA SER A 41 7.88 4.32 5.88
C SER A 41 6.39 4.24 6.17
N LEU A 42 5.54 4.73 5.26
CA LEU A 42 4.10 4.84 5.49
C LEU A 42 3.30 4.52 4.21
N PRO A 43 2.12 3.89 4.35
CA PRO A 43 1.20 3.66 3.24
C PRO A 43 0.64 4.96 2.64
N SER A 44 0.56 6.06 3.40
CA SER A 44 0.20 7.37 2.83
C SER A 44 1.23 7.85 1.80
N LEU A 45 2.51 7.65 2.08
CA LEU A 45 3.60 8.02 1.16
C LEU A 45 3.60 7.15 -0.10
N CYS A 46 3.13 5.90 0.00
CA CYS A 46 2.86 5.07 -1.18
C CYS A 46 1.80 5.68 -2.08
N CYS A 47 0.74 6.22 -1.48
CA CYS A 47 -0.32 6.88 -2.24
C CYS A 47 0.22 8.12 -2.97
N ASP A 48 1.01 8.95 -2.29
CA ASP A 48 1.62 10.15 -2.88
C ASP A 48 2.58 9.78 -4.03
N ALA A 49 3.37 8.73 -3.84
CA ALA A 49 4.25 8.21 -4.88
C ALA A 49 3.46 7.65 -6.07
N CYS A 50 2.39 6.90 -5.82
CA CYS A 50 1.49 6.41 -6.88
C CYS A 50 0.84 7.58 -7.64
N ALA A 51 0.34 8.59 -6.94
CA ALA A 51 -0.25 9.78 -7.54
C ALA A 51 0.74 10.56 -8.43
N SER A 52 2.03 10.52 -8.09
CA SER A 52 3.09 11.18 -8.84
C SER A 52 3.65 10.33 -9.99
N THR A 53 3.39 9.03 -10.01
CA THR A 53 3.88 8.10 -11.03
C THR A 53 2.83 7.88 -12.12
N SER A 54 3.16 8.35 -13.33
CA SER A 54 2.33 8.13 -14.52
C SER A 54 2.03 6.65 -14.74
N GLY A 55 0.74 6.33 -14.87
CA GLY A 55 0.27 4.96 -15.08
C GLY A 55 0.02 4.17 -13.80
N CYS A 56 0.35 4.69 -12.60
CA CYS A 56 -0.01 4.05 -11.36
C CYS A 56 -1.52 4.14 -11.10
N LYS A 57 -2.11 3.04 -10.66
CA LYS A 57 -3.53 2.92 -10.29
C LYS A 57 -3.74 2.27 -8.93
N ALA A 58 -2.73 1.55 -8.44
CA ALA A 58 -2.77 0.91 -7.13
C ALA A 58 -1.36 0.79 -6.56
N TYR A 59 -1.26 0.46 -5.28
CA TYR A 59 0.01 0.11 -4.66
C TYR A 59 -0.18 -1.00 -3.62
N THR A 60 0.92 -1.68 -3.28
CA THR A 60 1.02 -2.51 -2.06
C THR A 60 2.19 -2.00 -1.22
N TYR A 61 1.88 -1.55 -0.01
CA TYR A 61 2.86 -1.27 1.05
C TYR A 61 3.08 -2.53 1.87
N ILE A 62 4.33 -2.92 2.12
CA ILE A 62 4.70 -4.07 2.95
C ILE A 62 5.62 -3.56 4.06
N ASN A 63 5.12 -3.58 5.29
CA ASN A 63 5.85 -3.07 6.44
C ASN A 63 6.88 -4.05 6.99
N ASN A 64 6.59 -5.35 6.93
CA ASN A 64 7.42 -6.43 7.48
C ASN A 64 8.48 -6.95 6.48
N ASN A 65 8.81 -6.18 5.44
CA ASN A 65 9.89 -6.52 4.54
C ASN A 65 11.26 -6.40 5.26
N PRO A 66 12.16 -7.40 5.18
CA PRO A 66 13.46 -7.35 5.84
C PRO A 66 14.27 -6.13 5.44
N GLY A 67 14.77 -5.40 6.44
CA GLY A 67 15.62 -4.21 6.25
C GLY A 67 14.85 -2.90 6.28
N GLN A 68 13.90 -2.70 5.35
CA GLN A 68 13.06 -1.51 5.32
C GLN A 68 11.69 -1.79 4.69
N PRO A 69 10.65 -1.03 5.08
CA PRO A 69 9.36 -1.11 4.43
C PRO A 69 9.46 -0.79 2.94
N VAL A 70 8.66 -1.50 2.15
CA VAL A 70 8.69 -1.41 0.70
C VAL A 70 7.30 -1.08 0.17
N CYS A 71 7.28 -0.34 -0.92
CA CYS A 71 6.07 0.06 -1.59
C CYS A 71 6.15 -0.28 -3.07
N TYR A 72 5.24 -1.12 -3.49
CA TYR A 72 5.12 -1.54 -4.88
C TYR A 72 4.03 -0.70 -5.54
N LEU A 73 4.43 0.21 -6.44
CA LEU A 73 3.52 0.97 -7.29
C LEU A 73 3.08 0.10 -8.45
N LYS A 74 1.78 0.08 -8.74
CA LYS A 74 1.17 -0.85 -9.68
C LYS A 74 0.31 -0.14 -10.71
N SER A 75 0.33 -0.62 -11.95
CA SER A 75 -0.50 -0.07 -13.04
C SER A 75 -1.97 -0.48 -12.96
N ALA A 76 -2.29 -1.51 -12.18
CA ALA A 76 -3.66 -1.93 -11.88
C ALA A 76 -3.72 -2.65 -10.53
N ALA A 77 -4.88 -2.60 -9.88
CA ALA A 77 -5.16 -3.52 -8.77
C ALA A 77 -5.38 -4.91 -9.36
N GLY A 78 -4.35 -5.77 -9.28
CA GLY A 78 -4.42 -7.16 -9.69
C GLY A 78 -5.30 -8.01 -8.75
N THR A 79 -5.00 -9.30 -8.68
CA THR A 79 -5.69 -10.21 -7.75
C THR A 79 -5.31 -9.86 -6.31
N ALA A 80 -6.31 -9.61 -5.47
CA ALA A 80 -6.11 -9.42 -4.05
C ALA A 80 -5.77 -10.76 -3.38
N SER A 81 -4.67 -10.80 -2.64
CA SER A 81 -4.25 -11.93 -1.82
C SER A 81 -4.01 -11.45 -0.39
N THR A 82 -4.29 -12.29 0.59
CA THR A 82 -4.02 -11.96 2.00
C THR A 82 -2.52 -11.98 2.24
N LEU A 83 -1.98 -10.89 2.76
CA LEU A 83 -0.59 -10.78 3.21
C LEU A 83 -0.55 -9.96 4.50
N ILE A 84 -0.31 -10.63 5.62
CA ILE A 84 -0.24 -9.98 6.94
C ILE A 84 0.88 -8.95 6.96
N GLY A 85 0.57 -7.75 7.44
CA GLY A 85 1.52 -6.64 7.48
C GLY A 85 1.63 -5.85 6.17
N ALA A 86 0.81 -6.18 5.16
CA ALA A 86 0.67 -5.41 3.94
C ALA A 86 -0.55 -4.48 3.97
N VAL A 87 -0.48 -3.40 3.22
CA VAL A 87 -1.60 -2.49 2.95
C VAL A 87 -1.62 -2.17 1.48
N SER A 88 -2.71 -2.53 0.80
CA SER A 88 -2.91 -2.14 -0.59
C SER A 88 -3.89 -0.99 -0.71
N GLY A 89 -3.55 0.01 -1.53
CA GLY A 89 -4.42 1.15 -1.82
C GLY A 89 -4.71 1.26 -3.32
N LYS A 90 -5.89 1.79 -3.67
CA LYS A 90 -6.21 2.18 -5.05
C LYS A 90 -6.22 3.70 -5.15
N LEU A 91 -5.58 4.24 -6.19
CA LEU A 91 -5.67 5.65 -6.52
C LEU A 91 -7.07 5.94 -7.05
N ASN A 92 -7.69 7.02 -6.59
CA ASN A 92 -9.03 7.45 -7.01
C ASN A 92 -9.08 7.85 -8.49
#